data_AF-A0A6L7QJJ5-F1
#
_entry.id   AF-A0A6L7QJJ5-F1
#
_cell.length_a   1.000
_cell.length_b   1.000
_cell.length_c   1.000
_cell.angle_alpha   90.00
_cell.angle_beta   90.00
_cell.angle_gamma   90.00
#
_symmetry.space_group_name_H-M   'P 1'
#
loop_
_entity.id
_entity.type
_entity.pdbx_description
1 polymer ?
#
loop_
_entity_poly.entity_id
_entity_poly.type
_entity_poly.pdbx_seq_one_letter_code
_entity_poly.pdbx_strand_id
1 'polypeptide(L)'
;MKKFAAIRLLLVATLCAAGAQSDELRLSSPADWQTWTIPKGTLEIADDGSISLAWMRRNINAVADAAEFSHSEGKKQVFGGIREVNSNPQDAANIIDQDPSTWWQPSVDDPLEDWWIEIDLGRPVLAHKVRFIFPDALDAKPFRNFTAYISNGVDTRYGVTYHPVAVTTTPNVERVFEVDLKRIELGLASGEHLIEQDTLDFNLVHHVRLVPTEKNPGAALAEIEVDALGDNLAIGTGERGGA
;
A
#
# COMPACT_ATOMS: atom_id res chain seq x y z
N MET A 1 -43.45 -65.22 11.56
CA MET A 1 -43.52 -63.80 11.13
C MET A 1 -43.45 -62.79 12.29
N LYS A 2 -44.04 -63.04 13.48
CA LYS A 2 -44.00 -62.07 14.61
C LYS A 2 -42.63 -61.87 15.29
N LYS A 3 -41.74 -62.88 15.31
CA LYS A 3 -40.41 -62.78 15.96
C LYS A 3 -39.41 -61.87 15.22
N PHE A 4 -39.54 -61.74 13.89
CA PHE A 4 -38.67 -60.85 13.09
C PHE A 4 -39.07 -59.37 13.17
N ALA A 5 -40.35 -59.08 13.44
CA ALA A 5 -40.84 -57.72 13.65
C ALA A 5 -40.35 -57.14 14.99
N ALA A 6 -40.34 -57.95 16.06
CA ALA A 6 -39.82 -57.53 17.37
C ALA A 6 -38.31 -57.26 17.34
N ILE A 7 -37.53 -58.06 16.60
CA ILE A 7 -36.08 -57.86 16.43
C ILE A 7 -35.79 -56.60 15.61
N ARG A 8 -36.57 -56.30 14.56
CA ARG A 8 -36.44 -55.05 13.79
C ARG A 8 -36.81 -53.81 14.60
N LEU A 9 -37.82 -53.90 15.47
CA LEU A 9 -38.22 -52.78 16.34
C LEU A 9 -37.15 -52.49 17.42
N LEU A 10 -36.51 -53.54 17.95
CA LEU A 10 -35.43 -53.39 18.95
C LEU A 10 -34.15 -52.77 18.34
N LEU A 11 -33.84 -53.10 17.07
CA LEU A 11 -32.67 -52.56 16.36
C LEU A 11 -32.85 -51.08 15.98
N VAL A 12 -34.06 -50.66 15.59
CA VAL A 12 -34.36 -49.25 15.26
C VAL A 12 -34.37 -48.39 16.53
N ALA A 13 -34.88 -48.90 17.65
CA ALA A 13 -34.86 -48.20 18.94
C ALA A 13 -33.44 -48.03 19.52
N THR A 14 -32.51 -48.96 19.23
CA THR A 14 -31.11 -48.86 19.66
C THR A 14 -30.29 -47.92 18.77
N LEU A 15 -30.59 -47.83 17.46
CA LEU A 15 -29.96 -46.85 16.56
C LEU A 15 -30.41 -45.40 16.81
N CYS A 16 -31.64 -45.18 17.31
CA CYS A 16 -32.10 -43.85 17.71
C CYS A 16 -31.64 -43.43 19.13
N ALA A 17 -31.11 -44.37 19.93
CA ALA A 17 -30.56 -44.10 21.26
C ALA A 17 -29.04 -43.91 21.25
N ALA A 18 -28.38 -44.15 20.11
CA ALA A 18 -27.03 -43.66 19.90
C ALA A 18 -27.11 -42.13 19.83
N GLY A 19 -26.75 -41.47 20.94
CA GLY A 19 -26.72 -40.01 21.00
C GLY A 19 -25.94 -39.49 19.80
N ALA A 20 -26.54 -38.61 19.02
CA ALA A 20 -25.82 -37.87 18.00
C ALA A 20 -24.68 -37.16 18.73
N GLN A 21 -23.44 -37.63 18.53
CA GLN A 21 -22.27 -36.90 18.99
C GLN A 21 -22.18 -35.66 18.11
N SER A 22 -22.71 -34.56 18.64
CA SER A 22 -22.45 -33.23 18.14
C SER A 22 -21.16 -32.78 18.83
N ASP A 23 -20.09 -32.61 18.07
CA ASP A 23 -18.91 -31.90 18.57
C ASP A 23 -19.21 -30.40 18.57
N GLU A 24 -19.10 -29.76 19.73
CA GLU A 24 -19.19 -28.31 19.89
C GLU A 24 -17.77 -27.77 20.04
N LEU A 25 -17.29 -27.04 19.02
CA LEU A 25 -16.10 -26.21 19.17
C LEU A 25 -16.50 -24.91 19.85
N ARG A 26 -16.25 -24.81 21.15
CA ARG A 26 -16.54 -23.61 21.94
C ARG A 26 -15.26 -22.83 22.21
N LEU A 27 -15.13 -21.69 21.55
CA LEU A 27 -14.08 -20.70 21.80
C LEU A 27 -14.71 -19.60 22.67
N SER A 28 -14.38 -19.54 23.96
CA SER A 28 -15.08 -18.64 24.90
C SER A 28 -14.22 -18.03 25.99
N SER A 29 -12.91 -18.30 26.00
CA SER A 29 -12.00 -17.76 27.01
C SER A 29 -10.63 -17.35 26.45
N PRO A 30 -9.93 -16.40 27.09
CA PRO A 30 -8.52 -16.06 26.82
C PRO A 30 -7.61 -17.24 26.49
N ALA A 31 -7.77 -18.33 27.24
CA ALA A 31 -6.94 -19.52 27.11
C ALA A 31 -7.07 -20.19 25.74
N ASP A 32 -8.24 -20.10 25.10
CA ASP A 32 -8.51 -20.76 23.82
C ASP A 32 -7.66 -20.13 22.70
N TRP A 33 -7.62 -18.80 22.63
CA TRP A 33 -6.87 -18.06 21.61
C TRP A 33 -5.39 -17.87 21.93
N GLN A 34 -4.97 -17.95 23.20
CA GLN A 34 -3.55 -17.96 23.56
C GLN A 34 -2.80 -19.19 23.04
N THR A 35 -3.51 -20.27 22.67
CA THR A 35 -2.91 -21.43 22.01
C THR A 35 -2.62 -21.20 20.52
N TRP A 36 -3.16 -20.13 19.92
CA TRP A 36 -3.03 -19.90 18.50
C TRP A 36 -1.70 -19.23 18.16
N THR A 37 -1.06 -19.72 17.09
CA THR A 37 0.07 -19.03 16.48
C THR A 37 -0.48 -17.91 15.61
N ILE A 38 -0.58 -16.71 16.18
CA ILE A 38 -1.09 -15.51 15.50
C ILE A 38 0.10 -14.64 15.07
N PRO A 39 0.14 -14.12 13.83
CA PRO A 39 1.12 -13.12 13.44
C PRO A 39 0.96 -11.89 14.34
N LYS A 40 2.02 -11.55 15.08
CA LYS A 40 1.99 -10.47 16.08
C LYS A 40 1.54 -9.16 15.42
N GLY A 41 0.67 -8.43 16.12
CA GLY A 41 0.13 -7.16 15.63
C GLY A 41 -1.08 -7.28 14.70
N THR A 42 -1.60 -8.49 14.47
CA THR A 42 -2.84 -8.71 13.69
C THR A 42 -4.09 -8.62 14.56
N LEU A 43 -3.98 -9.00 15.83
CA LEU A 43 -5.09 -9.04 16.78
C LEU A 43 -4.74 -8.22 18.01
N GLU A 44 -5.74 -7.52 18.53
CA GLU A 44 -5.75 -6.91 19.85
C GLU A 44 -6.56 -7.82 20.77
N ILE A 45 -5.95 -8.24 21.88
CA ILE A 45 -6.62 -9.04 22.92
C ILE A 45 -6.75 -8.15 24.14
N ALA A 46 -7.99 -7.82 24.52
CA ALA A 46 -8.26 -7.00 25.68
C ALA A 46 -8.14 -7.81 26.99
N ASP A 47 -8.04 -7.12 28.12
CA ASP A 47 -7.89 -7.74 29.45
C ASP A 47 -9.10 -8.63 29.84
N ASP A 48 -10.28 -8.38 29.26
CA ASP A 48 -11.48 -9.19 29.44
C ASP A 48 -11.51 -10.46 28.57
N GLY A 49 -10.48 -10.66 27.74
CA GLY A 49 -10.36 -11.77 26.82
C GLY A 49 -10.97 -11.55 25.45
N SER A 50 -11.65 -10.43 25.21
CA SER A 50 -12.18 -10.12 23.88
C SER A 50 -11.05 -9.96 22.86
N ILE A 51 -11.33 -10.37 21.62
CA ILE A 51 -10.40 -10.26 20.50
C ILE A 51 -10.99 -9.28 19.48
N SER A 52 -10.19 -8.34 19.03
CA SER A 52 -10.46 -7.50 17.87
C SER A 52 -9.33 -7.57 16.86
N LEU A 53 -9.61 -7.22 15.60
CA LEU A 53 -8.55 -6.95 14.63
C LEU A 53 -7.76 -5.72 15.10
N ALA A 54 -6.45 -5.75 14.93
CA ALA A 54 -5.63 -4.58 15.15
C ALA A 54 -6.12 -3.44 14.26
N TRP A 55 -6.26 -2.25 14.86
CA TRP A 55 -6.78 -1.11 14.12
C TRP A 55 -5.79 -0.68 13.04
N MET A 56 -6.26 -0.59 11.80
CA MET A 56 -5.47 -0.13 10.66
C MET A 56 -5.92 1.27 10.27
N ARG A 57 -4.98 2.22 10.27
CA ARG A 57 -5.26 3.55 9.71
C ARG A 57 -5.54 3.45 8.23
N ARG A 58 -6.45 4.28 7.74
CA ARG A 58 -6.76 4.41 6.32
C ARG A 58 -6.69 5.87 5.92
N ASN A 59 -6.46 6.08 4.63
CA ASN A 59 -6.45 7.39 3.99
C ASN A 59 -5.37 8.33 4.55
N ILE A 60 -4.13 7.85 4.58
CA ILE A 60 -2.98 8.59 5.09
C ILE A 60 -2.17 9.08 3.91
N ASN A 61 -1.79 10.37 3.91
CA ASN A 61 -0.76 10.85 3.00
C ASN A 61 0.62 10.39 3.50
N ALA A 62 1.17 9.33 2.88
CA ALA A 62 2.47 8.77 3.25
C ALA A 62 3.67 9.68 2.92
N VAL A 63 3.45 10.73 2.13
CA VAL A 63 4.48 11.74 1.84
C VAL A 63 4.66 12.69 3.03
N ALA A 64 3.58 13.03 3.74
CA ALA A 64 3.56 14.04 4.79
C ALA A 64 4.50 13.74 5.96
N ASP A 65 4.73 12.46 6.25
CA ASP A 65 5.58 11.99 7.33
C ASP A 65 6.83 11.23 6.82
N ALA A 66 7.10 11.25 5.51
CA ALA A 66 8.17 10.45 4.90
C ALA A 66 9.54 10.66 5.57
N ALA A 67 9.85 11.91 5.95
CA ALA A 67 11.10 12.28 6.60
C ALA A 67 11.26 11.72 8.04
N GLU A 68 10.18 11.25 8.67
CA GLU A 68 10.23 10.58 9.97
C GLU A 68 10.70 9.11 9.84
N PHE A 69 10.65 8.56 8.63
CA PHE A 69 11.02 7.19 8.34
C PHE A 69 12.36 7.11 7.63
N SER A 70 13.01 5.97 7.81
CA SER A 70 14.27 5.70 7.15
C SER A 70 14.42 4.22 6.87
N HIS A 71 15.17 3.91 5.82
CA HIS A 71 15.51 2.56 5.39
C HIS A 71 17.02 2.43 5.20
N SER A 72 17.48 1.20 5.05
CA SER A 72 18.90 0.91 4.85
C SER A 72 19.21 0.75 3.36
N GLU A 73 20.07 1.62 2.85
CA GLU A 73 20.63 1.52 1.50
C GLU A 73 22.10 1.09 1.61
N GLY A 74 22.32 -0.23 1.46
CA GLY A 74 23.60 -0.87 1.73
C GLY A 74 24.01 -0.76 3.20
N LYS A 75 24.98 0.13 3.51
CA LYS A 75 25.46 0.39 4.89
C LYS A 75 24.97 1.72 5.46
N LYS A 76 24.27 2.51 4.66
CA LYS A 76 23.80 3.84 5.05
C LYS A 76 22.34 3.78 5.45
N GLN A 77 22.00 4.50 6.51
CA GLN A 77 20.61 4.82 6.81
C GLN A 77 20.23 6.05 5.98
N VAL A 78 19.15 5.94 5.22
CA VAL A 78 18.62 7.00 4.35
C VAL A 78 17.21 7.34 4.86
N PHE A 79 16.94 8.63 5.05
CA PHE A 79 15.61 9.12 5.44
C PHE A 79 14.77 9.41 4.20
N GLY A 80 13.46 9.27 4.33
CA GLY A 80 12.52 9.66 3.28
C GLY A 80 12.53 11.17 3.02
N GLY A 81 11.85 11.59 1.96
CA GLY A 81 11.79 12.96 1.46
C GLY A 81 12.13 13.03 -0.03
N ILE A 82 12.71 14.14 -0.48
CA ILE A 82 13.19 14.28 -1.87
C ILE A 82 14.41 13.37 -2.07
N ARG A 83 14.26 12.38 -2.94
CA ARG A 83 15.32 11.41 -3.24
C ARG A 83 16.28 11.92 -4.29
N GLU A 84 15.74 12.41 -5.40
CA GLU A 84 16.51 12.87 -6.54
C GLU A 84 15.75 13.95 -7.29
N VAL A 85 16.49 14.99 -7.69
CA VAL A 85 16.02 16.14 -8.44
C VAL A 85 17.24 16.81 -9.06
N ASN A 86 17.21 17.04 -10.36
CA ASN A 86 18.34 17.65 -11.07
C ASN A 86 18.11 19.13 -11.36
N SER A 87 16.88 19.50 -11.74
CA SER A 87 16.53 20.89 -12.03
C SER A 87 15.91 21.59 -10.81
N ASN A 88 16.37 22.80 -10.52
CA ASN A 88 15.91 23.63 -9.41
C ASN A 88 15.73 22.89 -8.05
N PRO A 89 16.79 22.28 -7.49
CA PRO A 89 16.69 21.48 -6.27
C PRO A 89 16.31 22.29 -5.02
N GLN A 90 16.50 23.63 -5.02
CA GLN A 90 16.20 24.46 -3.85
C GLN A 90 14.70 24.50 -3.51
N ASP A 91 13.84 24.32 -4.51
CA ASP A 91 12.38 24.36 -4.33
C ASP A 91 11.77 22.95 -4.21
N ALA A 92 12.59 21.89 -4.31
CA ALA A 92 12.09 20.51 -4.35
C ALA A 92 11.35 20.12 -3.07
N ALA A 93 11.77 20.63 -1.91
CA ALA A 93 11.13 20.35 -0.63
C ALA A 93 9.69 20.88 -0.54
N ASN A 94 9.31 21.85 -1.40
CA ASN A 94 7.95 22.36 -1.47
C ASN A 94 6.95 21.25 -1.89
N ILE A 95 7.40 20.22 -2.61
CA ILE A 95 6.52 19.13 -3.06
C ILE A 95 5.98 18.25 -1.92
N ILE A 96 6.61 18.33 -0.74
CA ILE A 96 6.31 17.49 0.40
C ILE A 96 6.01 18.31 1.67
N ASP A 97 5.84 19.63 1.54
CA ASP A 97 5.68 20.52 2.69
C ASP A 97 4.22 20.67 3.17
N GLN A 98 3.27 20.07 2.45
CA GLN A 98 1.83 20.11 2.71
C GLN A 98 1.22 21.51 2.52
N ASP A 99 1.84 22.36 1.69
CA ASP A 99 1.36 23.67 1.30
C ASP A 99 1.21 23.77 -0.23
N PRO A 100 -0.01 23.62 -0.79
CA PRO A 100 -0.22 23.69 -2.23
C PRO A 100 -0.01 25.10 -2.83
N SER A 101 0.34 26.10 -2.01
CA SER A 101 0.72 27.45 -2.44
C SER A 101 2.22 27.63 -2.66
N THR A 102 3.05 26.66 -2.27
CA THR A 102 4.46 26.55 -2.67
C THR A 102 4.57 25.53 -3.81
N TRP A 103 5.67 25.57 -4.57
CA TRP A 103 5.88 24.60 -5.64
C TRP A 103 7.35 24.46 -6.01
N TRP A 104 7.67 23.34 -6.63
CA TRP A 104 8.89 23.15 -7.39
C TRP A 104 8.64 23.46 -8.86
N GLN A 105 9.54 24.21 -9.48
CA GLN A 105 9.49 24.55 -10.89
C GLN A 105 10.89 24.34 -11.50
N PRO A 106 11.08 23.42 -12.45
CA PRO A 106 12.37 23.25 -13.12
C PRO A 106 12.79 24.55 -13.85
N SER A 107 14.11 24.76 -13.93
CA SER A 107 14.68 25.87 -14.69
C SER A 107 14.43 25.68 -16.19
N VAL A 108 14.03 26.77 -16.87
CA VAL A 108 13.79 26.75 -18.31
C VAL A 108 15.06 26.41 -19.11
N ASP A 109 16.22 26.77 -18.57
CA ASP A 109 17.53 26.59 -19.17
C ASP A 109 18.05 25.15 -19.06
N ASP A 110 17.57 24.38 -18.09
CA ASP A 110 17.98 22.98 -17.89
C ASP A 110 17.40 22.08 -18.99
N PRO A 111 18.11 21.06 -19.48
CA PRO A 111 17.56 20.13 -20.47
C PRO A 111 16.37 19.35 -19.89
N LEU A 112 15.45 18.90 -20.76
CA LEU A 112 14.23 18.21 -20.32
C LEU A 112 14.52 16.95 -19.49
N GLU A 113 15.64 16.29 -19.76
CA GLU A 113 16.10 15.10 -19.02
C GLU A 113 16.39 15.36 -17.53
N ASP A 114 16.48 16.61 -17.11
CA ASP A 114 16.69 17.02 -15.71
C ASP A 114 15.39 17.50 -15.03
N TRP A 115 14.27 17.59 -15.77
CA TRP A 115 12.98 18.11 -15.27
C TRP A 115 12.17 17.07 -14.50
N TRP A 116 12.80 16.09 -13.88
CA TRP A 116 12.10 15.06 -13.11
C TRP A 116 12.44 15.17 -11.63
N ILE A 117 11.55 14.60 -10.83
CA ILE A 117 11.69 14.57 -9.39
C ILE A 117 11.20 13.24 -8.84
N GLU A 118 11.87 12.77 -7.79
CA GLU A 118 11.54 11.55 -7.07
C GLU A 118 11.43 11.78 -5.57
N ILE A 119 10.42 11.15 -4.99
CA ILE A 119 10.19 11.10 -3.55
C ILE A 119 10.48 9.68 -3.06
N ASP A 120 11.21 9.60 -1.95
CA ASP A 120 11.39 8.43 -1.10
C ASP A 120 10.42 8.53 0.07
N LEU A 121 9.54 7.55 0.25
CA LEU A 121 8.58 7.56 1.36
C LEU A 121 9.22 7.17 2.70
N GLY A 122 10.51 6.82 2.71
CA GLY A 122 11.27 6.36 3.87
C GLY A 122 10.89 4.95 4.33
N ARG A 123 9.77 4.42 3.83
CA ARG A 123 9.21 3.10 4.10
C ARG A 123 8.35 2.63 2.92
N PRO A 124 8.25 1.31 2.66
CA PRO A 124 7.24 0.80 1.75
C PRO A 124 5.84 0.89 2.38
N VAL A 125 4.85 1.35 1.61
CA VAL A 125 3.44 1.48 2.01
C VAL A 125 2.52 0.80 1.01
N LEU A 126 1.35 0.36 1.47
CA LEU A 126 0.27 -0.10 0.59
C LEU A 126 -0.55 1.13 0.17
N ALA A 127 -0.29 1.64 -1.02
CA ALA A 127 -0.96 2.82 -1.55
C ALA A 127 -2.03 2.43 -2.56
N HIS A 128 -3.20 3.08 -2.47
CA HIS A 128 -4.30 2.87 -3.41
C HIS A 128 -4.45 4.06 -4.37
N LYS A 129 -3.83 5.21 -4.07
CA LYS A 129 -3.85 6.38 -4.95
C LYS A 129 -2.58 7.21 -4.83
N VAL A 130 -2.17 7.82 -5.94
CA VAL A 130 -1.18 8.91 -5.98
C VAL A 130 -1.86 10.15 -6.56
N ARG A 131 -1.63 11.31 -5.97
CA ARG A 131 -2.07 12.61 -6.52
C ARG A 131 -0.88 13.48 -6.84
N PHE A 132 -0.93 14.11 -8.00
CA PHE A 132 -0.02 15.19 -8.38
C PHE A 132 -0.83 16.48 -8.38
N ILE A 133 -0.48 17.42 -7.50
CA ILE A 133 -1.18 18.69 -7.35
C ILE A 133 -0.31 19.76 -7.99
N PHE A 134 -0.91 20.54 -8.87
CA PHE A 134 -0.26 21.63 -9.59
C PHE A 134 -0.70 22.98 -9.00
N PRO A 135 0.19 24.00 -8.97
CA PRO A 135 -0.06 25.26 -8.26
C PRO A 135 -1.21 26.10 -8.83
N ASP A 136 -1.84 26.93 -7.99
CA ASP A 136 -2.88 27.90 -8.39
C ASP A 136 -2.31 29.30 -8.51
N ALA A 137 -1.44 29.48 -9.50
CA ALA A 137 -0.75 30.74 -9.70
C ALA A 137 -0.80 31.16 -11.18
N LEU A 138 -0.69 32.47 -11.42
CA LEU A 138 -0.71 33.02 -12.79
C LEU A 138 0.60 32.75 -13.54
N ASP A 139 1.69 32.59 -12.80
CA ASP A 139 3.06 32.39 -13.28
C ASP A 139 3.51 30.93 -13.26
N ALA A 140 2.68 30.02 -12.73
CA ALA A 140 2.95 28.59 -12.68
C ALA A 140 1.82 27.79 -13.36
N LYS A 141 2.18 26.70 -14.04
CA LYS A 141 1.25 25.90 -14.86
C LYS A 141 1.39 24.41 -14.54
N PRO A 142 0.31 23.63 -14.68
CA PRO A 142 0.42 22.17 -14.62
C PRO A 142 1.40 21.63 -15.66
N PHE A 143 2.13 20.58 -15.29
CA PHE A 143 2.80 19.75 -16.29
C PHE A 143 1.75 19.16 -17.24
N ARG A 144 2.03 19.24 -18.54
CA ARG A 144 1.09 18.86 -19.61
C ARG A 144 1.28 17.42 -20.05
N ASN A 145 2.51 17.07 -20.43
CA ASN A 145 2.86 15.71 -20.81
C ASN A 145 3.92 15.15 -19.87
N PHE A 146 3.62 14.04 -19.22
CA PHE A 146 4.48 13.37 -18.25
C PHE A 146 4.13 11.88 -18.10
N THR A 147 5.06 11.13 -17.53
CA THR A 147 4.84 9.78 -17.03
C THR A 147 5.03 9.78 -15.53
N ALA A 148 4.08 9.22 -14.79
CA ALA A 148 4.20 8.94 -13.37
C ALA A 148 4.65 7.49 -13.17
N TYR A 149 5.64 7.30 -12.30
CA TYR A 149 6.17 5.99 -11.95
C TYR A 149 6.07 5.75 -10.46
N ILE A 150 5.95 4.48 -10.08
CA ILE A 150 6.17 4.01 -8.71
C ILE A 150 7.30 2.98 -8.70
N SER A 151 7.93 2.81 -7.55
CA SER A 151 8.77 1.66 -7.25
C SER A 151 8.44 1.11 -5.87
N ASN A 152 8.64 -0.19 -5.67
CA ASN A 152 8.64 -0.80 -4.34
C ASN A 152 9.99 -0.64 -3.62
N GLY A 153 10.97 0.04 -4.24
CA GLY A 153 12.29 0.30 -3.65
C GLY A 153 13.19 -0.93 -3.56
N VAL A 154 12.80 -2.05 -4.18
CA VAL A 154 13.67 -3.22 -4.27
C VAL A 154 14.82 -2.90 -5.21
N ASP A 155 15.99 -2.68 -4.61
CA ASP A 155 17.23 -2.52 -5.36
C ASP A 155 17.70 -3.89 -5.88
N THR A 156 17.99 -3.94 -7.17
CA THR A 156 18.50 -5.13 -7.83
C THR A 156 19.93 -4.87 -8.27
N ARG A 157 20.62 -5.89 -8.80
CA ARG A 157 21.94 -5.67 -9.45
C ARG A 157 21.92 -4.65 -10.61
N TYR A 158 20.74 -4.26 -11.07
CA TYR A 158 20.51 -3.29 -12.15
C TYR A 158 19.93 -1.97 -11.65
N GLY A 159 19.89 -1.75 -10.33
CA GLY A 159 19.24 -0.62 -9.70
C GLY A 159 17.79 -0.89 -9.33
N VAL A 160 17.14 0.17 -8.83
CA VAL A 160 15.72 0.20 -8.48
C VAL A 160 14.86 0.12 -9.75
N THR A 161 13.86 -0.76 -9.76
CA THR A 161 12.93 -0.91 -10.88
C THR A 161 11.72 0.01 -10.71
N TYR A 162 11.38 0.75 -11.76
CA TYR A 162 10.22 1.66 -11.78
C TYR A 162 9.16 1.16 -12.74
N HIS A 163 7.90 1.22 -12.32
CA HIS A 163 6.74 0.82 -13.11
C HIS A 163 5.88 2.05 -13.43
N PRO A 164 5.56 2.31 -14.71
CA PRO A 164 4.68 3.41 -15.06
C PRO A 164 3.27 3.11 -14.53
N VAL A 165 2.69 4.08 -13.83
CA VAL A 165 1.30 4.01 -13.33
C VAL A 165 0.37 4.95 -14.07
N ALA A 166 0.91 5.99 -14.71
CA ALA A 166 0.19 6.84 -15.64
C ALA A 166 1.11 7.37 -16.73
N VAL A 167 0.61 7.44 -17.95
CA VAL A 167 1.25 8.11 -19.10
C VAL A 167 0.22 9.05 -19.68
N THR A 168 0.50 10.36 -19.69
CA THR A 168 -0.41 11.32 -20.32
C THR A 168 -0.43 11.10 -21.84
N THR A 169 -1.58 10.71 -22.37
CA THR A 169 -1.79 10.57 -23.82
C THR A 169 -2.39 11.82 -24.45
N THR A 170 -2.98 12.69 -23.61
CA THR A 170 -3.43 14.03 -23.95
C THR A 170 -2.84 15.02 -22.95
N PRO A 171 -2.53 16.26 -23.36
CA PRO A 171 -2.01 17.27 -22.44
C PRO A 171 -2.94 17.47 -21.24
N ASN A 172 -2.39 17.30 -20.03
CA ASN A 172 -3.08 17.60 -18.80
C ASN A 172 -3.38 19.10 -18.69
N VAL A 173 -4.61 19.41 -18.27
CA VAL A 173 -5.09 20.76 -17.97
C VAL A 173 -5.66 20.85 -16.56
N GLU A 174 -5.69 19.72 -15.84
CA GLU A 174 -6.24 19.63 -14.50
C GLU A 174 -5.23 20.10 -13.46
N ARG A 175 -5.77 20.66 -12.38
CA ARG A 175 -4.99 21.09 -11.21
C ARG A 175 -4.58 19.93 -10.32
N VAL A 176 -5.36 18.86 -10.33
CA VAL A 176 -5.10 17.64 -9.57
C VAL A 176 -5.17 16.47 -10.55
N PHE A 177 -4.08 15.74 -10.67
CA PHE A 177 -4.02 14.52 -11.46
C PHE A 177 -3.93 13.32 -10.53
N GLU A 178 -5.01 12.53 -10.48
CA GLU A 178 -5.11 11.35 -9.61
C GLU A 178 -4.84 10.07 -10.39
N VAL A 179 -4.14 9.13 -9.75
CA VAL A 179 -3.84 7.80 -10.28
C VAL A 179 -4.25 6.75 -9.26
N ASP A 180 -5.27 5.96 -9.58
CA ASP A 180 -5.63 4.79 -8.79
C ASP A 180 -4.59 3.68 -8.99
N LEU A 181 -4.07 3.15 -7.89
CA LEU A 181 -3.05 2.10 -7.90
C LEU A 181 -3.70 0.74 -7.72
N LYS A 182 -3.32 -0.19 -8.60
CA LYS A 182 -3.74 -1.59 -8.52
C LYS A 182 -2.55 -2.51 -8.72
N ARG A 183 -2.64 -3.70 -8.14
CA ARG A 183 -1.65 -4.76 -8.33
C ARG A 183 -2.35 -6.06 -8.67
N ILE A 184 -1.91 -6.66 -9.77
CA ILE A 184 -2.27 -8.05 -10.08
C ILE A 184 -1.41 -8.95 -9.20
N GLU A 185 -2.06 -9.73 -8.35
CA GLU A 185 -1.42 -10.79 -7.59
C GLU A 185 -1.72 -12.13 -8.26
N LEU A 186 -0.67 -12.79 -8.75
CA LEU A 186 -0.78 -14.13 -9.29
C LEU A 186 -0.86 -15.10 -8.11
N GLY A 187 -1.98 -15.78 -7.97
CA GLY A 187 -2.15 -16.82 -6.98
C GLY A 187 -1.20 -17.98 -7.30
N LEU A 188 -0.50 -18.50 -6.29
CA LEU A 188 0.31 -19.71 -6.44
C LEU A 188 -0.54 -20.99 -6.51
N ALA A 189 -1.86 -20.86 -6.39
CA ALA A 189 -2.80 -21.96 -6.28
C ALA A 189 -3.30 -22.37 -7.67
N SER A 190 -3.16 -23.66 -8.02
CA SER A 190 -3.71 -24.26 -9.24
C SER A 190 -4.79 -25.29 -8.91
N GLY A 191 -5.93 -25.24 -9.62
CA GLY A 191 -7.05 -26.15 -9.42
C GLY A 191 -8.36 -25.61 -10.00
N GLU A 192 -9.28 -26.51 -10.35
CA GLU A 192 -10.54 -26.21 -11.08
C GLU A 192 -11.45 -25.17 -10.39
N HIS A 193 -11.23 -24.89 -9.10
CA HIS A 193 -12.03 -23.97 -8.29
C HIS A 193 -11.19 -22.93 -7.53
N LEU A 194 -9.92 -22.74 -7.90
CA LEU A 194 -9.05 -21.78 -7.26
C LEU A 194 -8.98 -20.49 -8.09
N ILE A 195 -8.88 -19.35 -7.41
CA ILE A 195 -8.64 -18.06 -8.03
C ILE A 195 -7.14 -17.98 -8.32
N GLU A 196 -6.78 -18.12 -9.59
CA GLU A 196 -5.38 -18.11 -10.05
C GLU A 196 -4.79 -16.68 -10.13
N GLN A 197 -5.66 -15.66 -10.10
CA GLN A 197 -5.26 -14.26 -10.13
C GLN A 197 -6.27 -13.42 -9.37
N ASP A 198 -5.76 -12.56 -8.48
CA ASP A 198 -6.55 -11.54 -7.82
C ASP A 198 -6.03 -10.15 -8.19
N THR A 199 -6.92 -9.16 -8.18
CA THR A 199 -6.53 -7.75 -8.39
C THR A 199 -6.75 -7.01 -7.08
N LEU A 200 -5.65 -6.60 -6.48
CA LEU A 200 -5.67 -5.76 -5.29
C LEU A 200 -5.87 -4.31 -5.70
N ASP A 201 -6.76 -3.61 -5.02
CA ASP A 201 -6.99 -2.16 -5.18
C ASP A 201 -5.94 -1.30 -4.45
N PHE A 202 -4.71 -1.83 -4.36
CA PHE A 202 -3.54 -1.14 -3.85
C PHE A 202 -2.27 -1.72 -4.48
N ASN A 203 -1.17 -0.97 -4.39
CA ASN A 203 0.15 -1.41 -4.80
C ASN A 203 1.18 -1.07 -3.71
N LEU A 204 2.31 -1.77 -3.72
CA LEU A 204 3.43 -1.52 -2.79
C LEU A 204 4.28 -0.38 -3.36
N VAL A 205 4.30 0.75 -2.66
CA VAL A 205 5.02 1.97 -3.08
C VAL A 205 6.05 2.33 -2.02
N HIS A 206 7.27 2.55 -2.46
CA HIS A 206 8.35 3.12 -1.67
C HIS A 206 8.85 4.42 -2.30
N HIS A 207 8.97 4.47 -3.63
CA HIS A 207 9.32 5.70 -4.35
C HIS A 207 8.22 6.10 -5.34
N VAL A 208 8.04 7.40 -5.54
CA VAL A 208 7.17 7.99 -6.57
C VAL A 208 7.97 8.96 -7.41
N ARG A 209 7.84 8.91 -8.74
CA ARG A 209 8.57 9.77 -9.66
C ARG A 209 7.64 10.38 -10.71
N LEU A 210 7.77 11.69 -10.93
CA LEU A 210 7.15 12.40 -12.06
C LEU A 210 8.23 12.70 -13.10
N VAL A 211 8.01 12.29 -14.35
CA VAL A 211 8.94 12.53 -15.47
C VAL A 211 8.20 13.26 -16.61
N PRO A 212 8.36 14.57 -16.77
CA PRO A 212 7.86 15.32 -17.91
C PRO A 212 8.45 14.81 -19.22
N THR A 213 7.60 14.74 -20.26
CA THR A 213 7.99 14.30 -21.61
C THR A 213 7.99 15.44 -22.63
N GLU A 214 7.64 16.65 -22.20
CA GLU A 214 7.80 17.88 -22.97
C GLU A 214 8.26 19.05 -22.08
N LYS A 215 8.95 20.04 -22.68
CA LYS A 215 9.15 21.33 -22.01
C LYS A 215 7.89 22.16 -22.09
N ASN A 216 7.38 22.57 -20.93
CA ASN A 216 6.30 23.55 -20.76
C ASN A 216 6.87 24.72 -19.93
N PRO A 217 7.10 25.91 -20.51
CA PRO A 217 7.56 27.06 -19.74
C PRO A 217 6.58 27.47 -18.64
N GLY A 218 7.08 27.51 -17.40
CA GLY A 218 6.28 27.74 -16.19
C GLY A 218 5.65 26.47 -15.62
N ALA A 219 5.96 25.28 -16.15
CA ALA A 219 5.50 24.04 -15.55
C ALA A 219 6.03 23.90 -14.11
N ALA A 220 5.14 23.57 -13.19
CA ALA A 220 5.45 23.47 -11.78
C ALA A 220 4.60 22.39 -11.12
N LEU A 221 5.10 21.82 -10.03
CA LEU A 221 4.42 20.82 -9.21
C LEU A 221 4.37 21.35 -7.77
N ALA A 222 3.17 21.47 -7.23
CA ALA A 222 2.96 21.95 -5.87
C ALA A 222 3.15 20.83 -4.86
N GLU A 223 2.49 19.68 -5.06
CA GLU A 223 2.54 18.56 -4.10
C GLU A 223 2.47 17.21 -4.82
N ILE A 224 3.03 16.19 -4.17
CA ILE A 224 2.69 14.80 -4.42
C ILE A 224 2.09 14.22 -3.15
N GLU A 225 0.93 13.60 -3.27
CA GLU A 225 0.33 12.84 -2.17
C GLU A 225 0.28 11.35 -2.51
N VAL A 226 0.51 10.51 -1.50
CA VAL A 226 0.36 9.06 -1.62
C VAL A 226 -0.65 8.59 -0.60
N ASP A 227 -1.84 8.24 -1.07
CA ASP A 227 -2.95 7.81 -0.23
C ASP A 227 -2.79 6.32 0.12
N ALA A 228 -2.45 6.06 1.37
CA ALA A 228 -2.01 4.76 1.85
C ALA A 228 -2.90 4.17 2.96
N LEU A 229 -2.76 2.86 3.11
CA LEU A 229 -3.39 2.06 4.15
C LEU A 229 -2.30 1.55 5.10
N GLY A 230 -2.60 1.58 6.40
CA GLY A 230 -1.86 0.82 7.40
C GLY A 230 -0.39 1.20 7.58
N ASP A 231 -0.05 2.50 7.55
CA ASP A 231 1.26 3.00 8.00
C ASP A 231 1.67 2.40 9.36
N ASN A 232 0.72 2.24 10.27
CA ASN A 232 0.86 1.76 11.63
C ASN A 232 1.02 0.23 11.74
N LEU A 233 0.79 -0.50 10.66
CA LEU A 233 1.02 -1.94 10.59
C LEU A 233 2.49 -2.26 10.29
N ALA A 234 3.14 -1.46 9.43
CA ALA A 234 4.55 -1.63 9.09
C ALA A 234 5.50 -1.14 10.21
N ILE A 235 5.11 -0.12 10.97
CA ILE A 235 5.91 0.46 12.05
C ILE A 235 6.10 -0.56 13.19
N GLY A 236 7.35 -0.82 13.58
CA GLY A 236 7.64 -1.78 14.66
C GLY A 236 7.44 -3.24 14.26
N THR A 237 7.33 -3.57 12.97
CA THR A 237 7.21 -4.97 12.48
C THR A 237 8.36 -5.83 12.98
N GLY A 238 9.59 -5.30 13.06
CA GLY A 238 10.74 -6.02 13.62
C GLY A 238 10.56 -6.37 15.11
N GLU A 239 10.01 -5.46 15.91
CA GLU A 239 9.68 -5.72 17.33
C GLU A 239 8.51 -6.71 17.46
N ARG A 240 7.60 -6.67 16.49
CA ARG A 240 6.51 -7.63 16.29
C ARG A 240 6.99 -8.90 15.57
N GLY A 241 8.28 -9.13 15.38
CA GLY A 241 8.82 -10.40 14.87
C GLY A 241 8.48 -10.71 13.41
N GLY A 242 8.17 -9.71 12.59
CA GLY A 242 8.20 -9.87 11.13
C GLY A 242 9.65 -9.96 10.66
N ALA A 243 9.90 -10.90 9.74
CA ALA A 243 11.19 -11.15 9.10
C ALA A 243 11.21 -10.56 7.69
#